data_AF-A0A507FC81-F1
#
_entry.id   AF-A0A507FC81-F1
#
_cell.length_a   1.000
_cell.length_b   1.000
_cell.length_c   1.000
_cell.angle_alpha   90.00
_cell.angle_beta   90.00
_cell.angle_gamma   90.00
#
_symmetry.space_group_name_H-M   'P 1'
#
loop_
_entity.id
_entity.type
_entity.pdbx_description
1 polymer ?
#
loop_
_entity_poly.entity_id
_entity_poly.type
_entity_poly.pdbx_seq_one_letter_code
_entity_poly.pdbx_strand_id
1 'polypeptide(L)'
;MGACVSQPDEMAASHAREYSRKLDSEIKAQQEVTAKTVKLLLLGAGETGKSTVLKQMKLIYGIGFTEQELQLFRTAMAINLLTCAKYLIQAMDTLEIPYGFNREDFVSSSDIESPNVEPSETRELLQPTEQHQQWSSVLGDTENPPIHQFITLKRARDPVARAAASQYRSEKAGGQQQGGPVLDSAKRISQLDMSCCFSMELSVPEDVADDIQIIWEDPGVQYCFSRANEFQLIDSVMRDPRRILHGTFTPTEKDILAVRILTTRITEITFKVEGVPFVVVDLGGQRSERKKWIPYFSDVKAIIYLVALSSFDQTCFEDGTTNRIVESLTLFQSLAQHPALKGTCFILFMNKIDLFQDKLKTIEMRDYFPDFTDPNTYENASKYFDKLFRAENKFKDRDIYTHFTWATDTAQIRDILGAVTVALLKSSLSKYGLM
;
A
#
# COMPACT_ATOMS: atom_id res chain seq x y z
N MET A 1 55.17 61.00 19.29
CA MET A 1 53.79 60.59 19.63
C MET A 1 52.96 60.75 18.36
N GLY A 2 52.26 59.77 17.80
CA GLY A 2 52.11 58.36 18.13
C GLY A 2 51.63 57.64 16.86
N ALA A 3 52.14 56.43 16.63
CA ALA A 3 51.62 55.51 15.63
C ALA A 3 50.43 54.78 16.26
N CYS A 4 49.23 54.98 15.74
CA CYS A 4 48.02 54.30 16.19
C CYS A 4 47.64 53.20 15.19
N VAL A 5 47.29 52.05 15.75
CA VAL A 5 47.20 50.71 15.16
C VAL A 5 45.89 50.52 14.37
N SER A 6 45.98 50.14 13.10
CA SER A 6 44.85 49.75 12.22
C SER A 6 44.90 48.28 11.76
N GLN A 7 45.71 47.44 12.40
CA GLN A 7 45.96 46.05 11.99
C GLN A 7 44.89 45.00 12.36
N PRO A 8 44.08 45.11 13.43
CA PRO A 8 43.11 44.07 13.80
C PRO A 8 41.94 43.93 12.81
N ASP A 9 41.43 45.04 12.28
CA ASP A 9 40.28 45.07 11.38
C ASP A 9 40.62 44.52 9.98
N GLU A 10 41.83 44.76 9.50
CA GLU A 10 42.26 44.30 8.17
C GLU A 10 42.51 42.79 8.16
N MET A 11 43.06 42.24 9.25
CA MET A 11 43.21 40.80 9.45
C MET A 11 41.85 40.09 9.59
N ALA A 12 40.93 40.65 10.38
CA ALA A 12 39.58 40.13 10.52
C ALA A 12 38.80 40.18 9.19
N ALA A 13 38.93 41.27 8.42
CA ALA A 13 38.33 41.39 7.09
C ALA A 13 38.94 40.40 6.09
N SER A 14 40.25 40.16 6.14
CA SER A 14 40.92 39.15 5.31
C SER A 14 40.40 37.73 5.63
N HIS A 15 40.33 37.37 6.91
CA HIS A 15 39.78 36.09 7.36
C HIS A 15 38.31 35.92 6.95
N ALA A 16 37.48 36.96 7.06
CA ALA A 16 36.09 36.92 6.61
C ALA A 16 35.98 36.70 5.09
N ARG A 17 36.85 37.33 4.28
CA ARG A 17 36.90 37.13 2.82
C ARG A 17 37.39 35.74 2.43
N GLU A 18 38.34 35.17 3.17
CA GLU A 18 38.77 33.78 2.96
C GLU A 18 37.68 32.78 3.33
N TYR A 19 36.99 32.98 4.45
CA TYR A 19 35.87 32.14 4.88
C TYR A 19 34.71 32.22 3.89
N SER A 20 34.34 33.43 3.44
CA SER A 20 33.33 33.63 2.39
C SER A 20 33.72 32.91 1.10
N ARG A 21 34.98 33.03 0.64
CA ARG A 21 35.46 32.33 -0.57
C ARG A 21 35.40 30.81 -0.43
N LYS A 22 35.70 30.26 0.77
CA LYS A 22 35.56 28.83 1.05
C LYS A 22 34.10 28.40 0.97
N LEU A 23 33.19 29.13 1.62
CA LEU A 23 31.75 28.87 1.55
C LEU A 23 31.23 28.95 0.11
N ASP A 24 31.61 29.97 -0.66
CA ASP A 24 31.20 30.11 -2.06
C ASP A 24 31.68 28.93 -2.92
N SER A 25 32.90 28.44 -2.67
CA SER A 25 33.43 27.24 -3.33
C SER A 25 32.68 25.97 -2.93
N GLU A 26 32.34 25.81 -1.66
CA GLU A 26 31.56 24.67 -1.15
C GLU A 26 30.13 24.67 -1.73
N ILE A 27 29.48 25.83 -1.75
CA ILE A 27 28.15 26.03 -2.35
C ILE A 27 28.18 25.66 -3.84
N LYS A 28 29.18 26.14 -4.58
CA LYS A 28 29.31 25.83 -6.02
C LYS A 28 29.51 24.33 -6.26
N ALA A 29 30.39 23.69 -5.48
CA ALA A 29 30.60 22.25 -5.56
C ALA A 29 29.30 21.47 -5.26
N GLN A 30 28.55 21.90 -4.24
CA GLN A 30 27.29 21.28 -3.85
C GLN A 30 26.19 21.49 -4.91
N GLN A 31 26.16 22.64 -5.58
CA GLN A 31 25.27 22.91 -6.72
C GLN A 31 25.59 22.00 -7.90
N GLU A 32 26.88 21.79 -8.23
CA GLU A 32 27.28 20.88 -9.31
C GLU A 32 26.90 19.42 -9.02
N VAL A 33 27.06 18.97 -7.77
CA VAL A 33 26.59 17.64 -7.34
C VAL A 33 25.08 17.56 -7.46
N THR A 34 24.35 18.53 -6.90
CA THR A 34 22.88 18.57 -6.93
C THR A 34 22.33 18.57 -8.36
N ALA A 35 22.97 19.30 -9.27
CA ALA A 35 22.59 19.33 -10.67
C ALA A 35 22.73 17.97 -11.37
N LYS A 36 23.70 17.15 -10.95
CA LYS A 36 23.95 15.79 -11.46
C LYS A 36 23.16 14.71 -10.71
N THR A 37 22.57 15.03 -9.55
CA THR A 37 21.78 14.10 -8.75
C THR A 37 20.41 13.86 -9.38
N VAL A 38 20.05 12.59 -9.53
CA VAL A 38 18.72 12.16 -9.96
C VAL A 38 17.83 12.00 -8.73
N LYS A 39 17.00 13.01 -8.45
CA LYS A 39 16.01 12.98 -7.38
C LYS A 39 14.71 12.32 -7.87
N LEU A 40 14.29 11.26 -7.19
CA LEU A 40 13.06 10.51 -7.41
C LEU A 40 12.13 10.62 -6.21
N LEU A 41 10.84 10.76 -6.44
CA LEU A 41 9.83 10.62 -5.39
C LEU A 41 9.02 9.34 -5.59
N LEU A 42 8.81 8.60 -4.50
CA LEU A 42 7.84 7.52 -4.45
C LEU A 42 6.51 8.09 -3.95
N LEU A 43 5.49 8.11 -4.81
CA LEU A 43 4.16 8.61 -4.51
C LEU A 43 3.10 7.53 -4.79
N GLY A 44 1.90 7.72 -4.24
CA GLY A 44 0.80 6.77 -4.37
C GLY A 44 -0.03 6.69 -3.08
N ALA A 45 -1.24 6.17 -3.20
CA ALA A 45 -2.15 5.96 -2.07
C ALA A 45 -1.53 5.09 -0.95
N GLY A 46 -2.16 5.03 0.22
CA GLY A 46 -1.74 4.11 1.29
C GLY A 46 -1.64 2.67 0.78
N GLU A 47 -0.68 1.89 1.31
CA GLU A 47 -0.59 0.43 1.07
C GLU A 47 -0.36 0.00 -0.39
N THR A 48 0.12 0.90 -1.25
CA THR A 48 0.42 0.62 -2.67
C THR A 48 1.76 -0.07 -2.91
N GLY A 49 2.62 -0.17 -1.89
CA GLY A 49 3.93 -0.82 -1.96
C GLY A 49 5.14 0.11 -2.07
N LYS A 50 4.98 1.43 -1.81
CA LYS A 50 6.08 2.42 -1.91
C LYS A 50 7.30 2.01 -1.08
N SER A 51 7.09 1.78 0.21
CA SER A 51 8.17 1.39 1.12
C SER A 51 8.74 0.00 0.79
N THR A 52 7.98 -0.89 0.15
CA THR A 52 8.50 -2.17 -0.38
C THR A 52 9.46 -1.94 -1.54
N VAL A 53 9.11 -1.05 -2.48
CA VAL A 53 10.03 -0.66 -3.57
C VAL A 53 11.28 0.05 -3.03
N LEU A 54 11.14 0.89 -2.00
CA LEU A 54 12.30 1.50 -1.33
C LEU A 54 13.22 0.45 -0.68
N LYS A 55 12.65 -0.54 0.02
CA LYS A 55 13.40 -1.68 0.58
C LYS A 55 14.10 -2.49 -0.51
N GLN A 56 13.45 -2.71 -1.65
CA GLN A 56 14.08 -3.37 -2.81
C GLN A 56 15.28 -2.58 -3.32
N MET A 57 15.18 -1.25 -3.45
CA MET A 57 16.31 -0.41 -3.85
C MET A 57 17.48 -0.54 -2.88
N LYS A 58 17.22 -0.59 -1.56
CA LYS A 58 18.26 -0.82 -0.55
C LYS A 58 18.97 -2.16 -0.71
N LEU A 59 18.22 -3.22 -1.02
CA LEU A 59 18.78 -4.56 -1.27
C LEU A 59 19.56 -4.61 -2.59
N ILE A 60 18.95 -4.17 -3.70
CA ILE A 60 19.51 -4.27 -5.05
C ILE A 60 20.78 -3.44 -5.21
N TYR A 61 20.82 -2.23 -4.63
CA TYR A 61 21.98 -1.35 -4.71
C TYR A 61 22.95 -1.50 -3.54
N GLY A 62 22.80 -2.55 -2.72
CA GLY A 62 23.77 -2.90 -1.68
C GLY A 62 23.89 -1.91 -0.52
N ILE A 63 22.86 -1.10 -0.27
CA ILE A 63 22.79 -0.25 0.94
C ILE A 63 22.65 -1.13 2.18
N GLY A 64 21.88 -2.22 2.07
CA GLY A 64 21.54 -3.09 3.20
C GLY A 64 20.60 -2.41 4.21
N PHE A 65 20.45 -3.01 5.39
CA PHE A 65 19.66 -2.48 6.51
C PHE A 65 20.52 -2.38 7.76
N THR A 66 20.32 -1.35 8.57
CA THR A 66 21.02 -1.22 9.85
C THR A 66 20.44 -2.18 10.89
N GLU A 67 21.19 -2.45 11.97
CA GLU A 67 20.72 -3.26 13.09
C GLU A 67 19.43 -2.70 13.71
N GLN A 68 19.31 -1.38 13.80
CA GLN A 68 18.09 -0.72 14.29
C GLN A 68 16.90 -0.96 13.36
N GLU A 69 17.11 -0.95 12.04
CA GLU A 69 16.05 -1.27 11.08
C GLU A 69 15.62 -2.73 11.16
N LEU A 70 16.58 -3.66 11.29
CA LEU A 70 16.30 -5.09 11.45
C LEU A 70 15.50 -5.36 12.73
N GLN A 71 15.86 -4.72 13.84
CA GLN A 71 15.09 -4.82 15.08
C GLN A 71 13.68 -4.24 14.93
N LEU A 72 13.54 -3.09 14.25
CA LEU A 72 12.23 -2.51 13.95
C LEU A 72 11.37 -3.44 13.08
N PHE A 73 11.95 -4.08 12.06
CA PHE A 73 11.23 -5.06 11.23
C PHE A 73 10.76 -6.24 12.07
N ARG A 74 11.61 -6.77 12.93
CA ARG A 74 11.27 -7.88 13.82
C ARG A 74 10.08 -7.54 14.72
N THR A 75 10.11 -6.40 15.40
CA THR A 75 8.99 -5.91 16.22
C THR A 75 7.73 -5.69 15.38
N ALA A 76 7.85 -5.06 14.21
CA ALA A 76 6.72 -4.80 13.33
C ALA A 76 6.06 -6.09 12.81
N MET A 77 6.84 -7.16 12.58
CA MET A 77 6.29 -8.45 12.15
C MET A 77 5.41 -9.08 13.22
N ALA A 78 5.85 -9.08 14.49
CA ALA A 78 5.04 -9.57 15.60
C ALA A 78 3.74 -8.76 15.76
N ILE A 79 3.84 -7.42 15.67
CA ILE A 79 2.69 -6.53 15.72
C ILE A 79 1.72 -6.85 14.58
N ASN A 80 2.20 -6.94 13.33
CA ASN A 80 1.34 -7.23 12.19
C ASN A 80 0.63 -8.57 12.33
N LEU A 81 1.32 -9.61 12.80
CA LEU A 81 0.74 -10.94 13.00
C LEU A 81 -0.41 -10.89 14.01
N LEU A 82 -0.20 -10.26 15.17
CA LEU A 82 -1.20 -10.11 16.21
C LEU A 82 -2.36 -9.19 15.79
N THR A 83 -2.06 -8.11 15.08
CA THR A 83 -3.08 -7.20 14.53
C THR A 83 -3.95 -7.93 13.50
N CYS A 84 -3.35 -8.71 12.60
CA CYS A 84 -4.10 -9.55 11.66
C CYS A 84 -5.00 -10.56 12.39
N ALA A 85 -4.51 -11.18 13.47
CA ALA A 85 -5.31 -12.09 14.29
C ALA A 85 -6.54 -11.42 14.88
N LYS A 86 -6.33 -10.29 15.55
CA LYS A 86 -7.41 -9.52 16.15
C LYS A 86 -8.42 -9.03 15.11
N TYR A 87 -7.97 -8.58 13.95
CA TYR A 87 -8.87 -8.15 12.88
C TYR A 87 -9.65 -9.29 12.24
N LEU A 88 -9.04 -10.47 12.05
CA LEU A 88 -9.78 -11.65 11.58
C LEU A 88 -10.86 -12.07 12.57
N ILE A 89 -10.55 -12.10 13.88
CA ILE A 89 -11.54 -12.40 14.93
C ILE A 89 -12.71 -11.39 14.89
N GLN A 90 -12.41 -10.09 14.82
CA GLN A 90 -13.44 -9.05 14.71
C GLN A 90 -14.26 -9.16 13.41
N ALA A 91 -13.61 -9.54 12.30
CA ALA A 91 -14.26 -9.73 11.02
C ALA A 91 -15.19 -10.95 11.03
N MET A 92 -14.85 -12.03 11.75
CA MET A 92 -15.75 -13.18 11.94
C MET A 92 -17.10 -12.74 12.52
N ASP A 93 -17.08 -11.92 13.57
CA ASP A 93 -18.30 -11.39 14.18
C ASP A 93 -19.06 -10.43 13.25
N THR A 94 -18.33 -9.56 12.53
CA THR A 94 -18.92 -8.58 11.60
C THR A 94 -19.55 -9.26 10.37
N LEU A 95 -18.92 -10.33 9.90
CA LEU A 95 -19.38 -11.12 8.76
C LEU A 95 -20.37 -12.22 9.18
N GLU A 96 -20.60 -12.39 10.49
CA GLU A 96 -21.43 -13.45 11.09
C GLU A 96 -21.01 -14.85 10.63
N ILE A 97 -19.71 -15.14 10.68
CA ILE A 97 -19.16 -16.44 10.28
C ILE A 97 -18.85 -17.23 11.56
N PRO A 98 -19.40 -18.44 11.74
CA PRO A 98 -19.08 -19.26 12.89
C PRO A 98 -17.69 -19.91 12.75
N TYR A 99 -16.99 -20.13 13.87
CA TYR A 99 -15.80 -20.97 13.87
C TYR A 99 -16.15 -22.38 13.39
N GLY A 100 -15.24 -23.03 12.67
CA GLY A 100 -15.47 -24.35 12.09
C GLY A 100 -16.35 -24.35 10.83
N PHE A 101 -16.81 -23.20 10.34
CA PHE A 101 -17.63 -23.13 9.13
C PHE A 101 -16.84 -23.63 7.90
N ASN A 102 -17.28 -24.73 7.30
CA ASN A 102 -16.69 -25.24 6.08
C ASN A 102 -17.55 -24.91 4.86
N ARG A 103 -17.02 -24.07 3.96
CA ARG A 103 -17.72 -23.68 2.73
C ARG A 103 -18.01 -24.85 1.80
N GLU A 104 -17.20 -25.91 1.83
CA GLU A 104 -17.30 -27.04 0.88
C GLU A 104 -18.57 -27.88 1.11
N ASP A 105 -19.08 -27.87 2.34
CA ASP A 105 -20.34 -28.53 2.72
C ASP A 105 -21.55 -27.93 1.97
N PHE A 106 -21.43 -26.68 1.51
CA PHE A 106 -22.48 -25.93 0.82
C PHE A 106 -22.24 -25.76 -0.69
N VAL A 107 -21.01 -25.98 -1.16
CA VAL A 107 -20.70 -25.97 -2.62
C VAL A 107 -21.01 -27.31 -3.28
N SER A 108 -21.06 -28.40 -2.49
CA SER A 108 -21.34 -29.76 -2.97
C SER A 108 -22.84 -30.10 -3.08
N SER A 109 -23.74 -29.25 -2.57
CA SER A 109 -25.19 -29.36 -2.76
C SER A 109 -25.62 -28.48 -3.93
N SER A 110 -25.89 -29.10 -5.09
CA SER A 110 -26.37 -28.45 -6.31
C SER A 110 -27.80 -27.85 -6.20
N ASP A 111 -28.31 -27.60 -4.99
CA ASP A 111 -29.67 -27.14 -4.72
C ASP A 111 -29.64 -25.89 -3.84
N ILE A 112 -29.13 -24.77 -4.38
CA ILE A 112 -29.46 -23.47 -3.81
C ILE A 112 -30.30 -22.73 -4.85
N GLU A 113 -31.62 -22.94 -4.76
CA GLU A 113 -32.57 -21.99 -5.33
C GLU A 113 -32.21 -20.60 -4.81
N SER A 114 -31.94 -19.68 -5.73
CA SER A 114 -31.86 -18.26 -5.40
C SER A 114 -33.24 -17.84 -4.89
N PRO A 115 -33.43 -17.51 -3.60
CA PRO A 115 -34.73 -17.04 -3.18
C PRO A 115 -34.96 -15.65 -3.79
N ASN A 116 -36.17 -15.41 -4.28
CA ASN A 116 -36.64 -14.08 -4.66
C ASN A 116 -36.50 -13.15 -3.44
N VAL A 117 -35.49 -12.29 -3.45
CA VAL A 117 -35.38 -11.19 -2.49
C VAL A 117 -36.46 -10.17 -2.87
N GLU A 118 -37.42 -9.93 -1.97
CA GLU A 118 -38.47 -8.93 -2.16
C GLU A 118 -37.86 -7.52 -2.35
N PRO A 119 -38.31 -6.71 -3.33
CA PRO A 119 -37.78 -5.38 -3.63
C PRO A 119 -37.86 -4.35 -2.49
N SER A 120 -38.56 -4.66 -1.40
CA SER A 120 -38.74 -3.77 -0.26
C SER A 120 -37.50 -3.66 0.63
N GLU A 121 -36.77 -4.76 0.86
CA GLU A 121 -35.56 -4.76 1.72
C GLU A 121 -34.36 -4.06 1.02
N THR A 122 -34.34 -4.08 -0.31
CA THR A 122 -33.35 -3.37 -1.12
C THR A 122 -33.57 -1.86 -1.16
N ARG A 123 -34.82 -1.39 -1.01
CA ARG A 123 -35.18 0.05 -1.07
C ARG A 123 -34.75 0.86 0.15
N GLU A 124 -34.72 0.25 1.33
CA GLU A 124 -34.35 0.93 2.58
C GLU A 124 -32.84 1.25 2.66
N LEU A 125 -32.00 0.44 2.01
CA LEU A 125 -30.53 0.61 1.95
C LEU A 125 -30.05 1.64 0.90
N LEU A 126 -30.96 2.17 0.08
CA LEU A 126 -30.66 2.99 -1.11
C LEU A 126 -30.90 4.50 -0.93
N GLN A 127 -31.17 5.02 0.27
CA GLN A 127 -31.43 6.46 0.43
C GLN A 127 -30.11 7.28 0.36
N PRO A 128 -29.96 8.21 -0.60
CA PRO A 128 -28.78 9.07 -0.68
C PRO A 128 -28.83 10.16 0.41
N THR A 129 -27.75 10.36 1.14
CA THR A 129 -27.56 11.56 1.99
C THR A 129 -27.13 12.76 1.15
N GLU A 130 -27.59 13.95 1.55
CA GLU A 130 -27.54 15.24 0.81
C GLU A 130 -26.14 15.78 0.44
N GLN A 131 -25.04 15.04 0.67
CA GLN A 131 -23.68 15.47 0.31
C GLN A 131 -23.25 15.10 -1.13
N HIS A 132 -24.14 14.54 -1.95
CA HIS A 132 -23.86 13.99 -3.28
C HIS A 132 -24.04 15.00 -4.45
N GLN A 133 -23.44 16.18 -4.40
CA GLN A 133 -23.59 17.18 -5.49
C GLN A 133 -22.30 17.63 -6.18
N GLN A 134 -21.27 16.78 -6.28
CA GLN A 134 -20.07 17.22 -7.01
C GLN A 134 -19.27 16.14 -7.75
N TRP A 135 -19.90 15.18 -8.43
CA TRP A 135 -19.21 14.30 -9.38
C TRP A 135 -19.92 14.25 -10.74
N SER A 136 -19.52 15.13 -11.68
CA SER A 136 -20.18 15.22 -13.00
C SER A 136 -19.25 15.57 -14.17
N SER A 137 -18.04 15.00 -14.28
CA SER A 137 -17.27 15.24 -15.52
C SER A 137 -16.31 14.15 -16.04
N VAL A 138 -16.30 12.93 -15.49
CA VAL A 138 -15.38 11.88 -16.01
C VAL A 138 -16.04 10.56 -16.39
N LEU A 139 -17.25 10.26 -15.91
CA LEU A 139 -18.00 9.06 -16.28
C LEU A 139 -19.41 9.51 -16.70
N GLY A 140 -19.77 9.26 -17.96
CA GLY A 140 -21.07 9.67 -18.51
C GLY A 140 -22.23 9.01 -17.76
N ASP A 141 -23.22 9.82 -17.40
CA ASP A 141 -24.66 9.56 -17.19
C ASP A 141 -25.15 8.18 -16.72
N THR A 142 -24.40 7.46 -15.90
CA THR A 142 -24.94 6.34 -15.11
C THR A 142 -24.59 6.52 -13.65
N GLU A 143 -25.62 6.83 -12.85
CA GLU A 143 -25.62 6.82 -11.39
C GLU A 143 -25.14 5.44 -10.90
N ASN A 144 -23.83 5.27 -10.68
CA ASN A 144 -23.31 4.06 -10.04
C ASN A 144 -23.44 4.21 -8.51
N PRO A 145 -24.16 3.29 -7.83
CA PRO A 145 -24.17 3.22 -6.37
C PRO A 145 -22.74 3.18 -5.79
N PRO A 146 -22.51 3.69 -4.57
CA PRO A 146 -21.24 3.51 -3.89
C PRO A 146 -20.86 2.02 -3.85
N ILE A 147 -19.61 1.69 -4.19
CA ILE A 147 -19.06 0.32 -4.17
C ILE A 147 -19.38 -0.46 -2.88
N HIS A 148 -19.47 0.22 -1.73
CA HIS A 148 -19.88 -0.38 -0.46
C HIS A 148 -21.30 -0.99 -0.51
N GLN A 149 -22.23 -0.33 -1.21
CA GLN A 149 -23.58 -0.87 -1.41
C GLN A 149 -23.54 -2.12 -2.31
N PHE A 150 -22.69 -2.14 -3.34
CA PHE A 150 -22.49 -3.34 -4.17
C PHE A 150 -21.88 -4.50 -3.39
N ILE A 151 -20.85 -4.26 -2.57
CA ILE A 151 -20.25 -5.27 -1.69
C ILE A 151 -21.32 -5.85 -0.75
N THR A 152 -22.12 -4.98 -0.13
CA THR A 152 -23.22 -5.38 0.77
C THR A 152 -24.28 -6.21 0.03
N LEU A 153 -24.70 -5.79 -1.17
CA LEU A 153 -25.68 -6.50 -2.00
C LEU A 153 -25.15 -7.86 -2.48
N LYS A 154 -23.87 -7.94 -2.87
CA LYS A 154 -23.24 -9.19 -3.30
C LYS A 154 -23.16 -10.18 -2.13
N ARG A 155 -22.78 -9.72 -0.93
CA ARG A 155 -22.84 -10.51 0.31
C ARG A 155 -24.26 -11.02 0.57
N ALA A 156 -25.29 -10.19 0.42
CA ALA A 156 -26.67 -10.60 0.64
C ALA A 156 -27.14 -11.68 -0.37
N ARG A 157 -26.58 -11.70 -1.58
CA ARG A 157 -26.92 -12.67 -2.62
C ARG A 157 -26.09 -13.95 -2.56
N ASP A 158 -24.91 -13.92 -1.95
CA ASP A 158 -24.04 -15.08 -1.80
C ASP A 158 -24.70 -16.16 -0.91
N PRO A 159 -25.04 -17.33 -1.47
CA PRO A 159 -25.67 -18.41 -0.71
C PRO A 159 -24.83 -18.95 0.44
N VAL A 160 -23.52 -19.05 0.26
CA VAL A 160 -22.58 -19.54 1.29
C VAL A 160 -22.49 -18.52 2.42
N ALA A 161 -22.44 -17.24 2.09
CA ALA A 161 -22.44 -16.17 3.09
C ALA A 161 -23.73 -16.16 3.92
N ARG A 162 -24.89 -16.38 3.27
CA ARG A 162 -26.19 -16.50 3.97
C ARG A 162 -26.24 -17.74 4.86
N ALA A 163 -25.73 -18.88 4.39
CA ALA A 163 -25.65 -20.10 5.19
C ALA A 163 -24.81 -19.89 6.45
N ALA A 164 -23.62 -19.29 6.31
CA ALA A 164 -22.75 -18.94 7.43
C ALA A 164 -23.46 -18.04 8.45
N ALA A 165 -24.07 -16.93 7.98
CA ALA A 165 -24.79 -16.00 8.84
C ALA A 165 -25.98 -16.64 9.56
N SER A 166 -26.74 -17.49 8.86
CA SER A 166 -27.85 -18.24 9.46
C SER A 166 -27.36 -19.18 10.56
N GLN A 167 -26.27 -19.91 10.31
CA GLN A 167 -25.68 -20.81 11.30
C GLN A 167 -25.19 -20.02 12.53
N TYR A 168 -24.40 -18.96 12.32
CA TYR A 168 -23.88 -18.10 13.39
C TYR A 168 -25.01 -17.55 14.29
N ARG A 169 -26.10 -17.05 13.69
CA ARG A 169 -27.25 -16.53 14.44
C ARG A 169 -27.98 -17.63 15.21
N SER A 170 -28.12 -18.82 14.63
CA SER A 170 -28.79 -19.96 15.27
C SER A 170 -28.04 -20.47 16.50
N GLU A 171 -26.71 -20.58 16.44
CA GLU A 171 -25.85 -20.97 17.57
C GLU A 171 -25.97 -19.96 18.72
N LYS A 172 -25.92 -18.67 18.38
CA LYS A 172 -26.04 -17.57 19.35
C LYS A 172 -27.42 -17.51 20.02
N ALA A 173 -28.49 -17.78 19.27
CA ALA A 173 -29.87 -17.79 19.78
C ALA A 173 -30.20 -19.05 20.60
N GLY A 174 -29.63 -20.20 20.21
CA GLY A 174 -29.84 -21.48 20.90
C GLY A 174 -29.08 -21.65 22.22
N GLY A 175 -28.28 -20.66 22.62
CA GLY A 175 -27.41 -20.75 23.81
C GLY A 175 -26.25 -21.73 23.66
N GLN A 176 -26.06 -22.30 22.45
CA GLN A 176 -24.85 -23.04 22.12
C GLN A 176 -23.74 -22.01 21.91
N GLN A 177 -22.97 -21.73 22.97
CA GLN A 177 -21.70 -21.03 22.79
C GLN A 177 -20.87 -21.87 21.84
N GLN A 178 -20.36 -21.23 20.77
CA GLN A 178 -19.25 -21.78 20.01
C GLN A 178 -18.21 -22.26 21.02
N GLY A 179 -17.95 -23.55 21.07
CA GLY A 179 -17.08 -24.16 22.07
C GLY A 179 -15.77 -24.59 21.42
N GLY A 180 -14.76 -24.81 22.25
CA GLY A 180 -13.54 -25.48 21.82
C GLY A 180 -12.34 -24.57 21.59
N PRO A 181 -11.24 -25.15 21.11
CA PRO A 181 -9.91 -24.55 21.19
C PRO A 181 -9.78 -23.24 20.41
N VAL A 182 -10.53 -23.08 19.32
CA VAL A 182 -10.48 -21.88 18.47
C VAL A 182 -11.07 -20.67 19.19
N LEU A 183 -12.25 -20.79 19.82
CA LEU A 183 -12.84 -19.67 20.55
C LEU A 183 -11.99 -19.29 21.77
N ASP A 184 -11.46 -20.27 22.49
CA ASP A 184 -10.60 -20.01 23.66
C ASP A 184 -9.31 -19.27 23.25
N SER A 185 -8.69 -19.68 22.15
CA SER A 185 -7.55 -18.99 21.55
C SER A 185 -7.93 -17.57 21.10
N ALA A 186 -9.07 -17.41 20.42
CA ALA A 186 -9.56 -16.11 19.97
C ALA A 186 -9.81 -15.14 21.14
N LYS A 187 -10.35 -15.63 22.26
CA LYS A 187 -10.53 -14.82 23.49
C LYS A 187 -9.19 -14.37 24.07
N ARG A 188 -8.21 -15.28 24.19
CA ARG A 188 -6.85 -14.94 24.67
C ARG A 188 -6.18 -13.89 23.78
N ILE A 189 -6.18 -14.12 22.46
CA ILE A 189 -5.59 -13.17 21.49
C ILE A 189 -6.29 -11.82 21.52
N SER A 190 -7.62 -11.79 21.62
CA SER A 190 -8.38 -10.53 21.69
C SER A 190 -8.05 -9.71 22.94
N GLN A 191 -7.78 -10.37 24.06
CA GLN A 191 -7.45 -9.75 25.34
C GLN A 191 -5.95 -9.44 25.51
N LEU A 192 -5.08 -9.99 24.66
CA LEU A 192 -3.64 -9.81 24.74
C LEU A 192 -3.26 -8.32 24.64
N ASP A 193 -2.44 -7.83 25.58
CA ASP A 193 -1.88 -6.48 25.49
C ASP A 193 -0.77 -6.44 24.44
N MET A 194 -0.87 -5.50 23.49
CA MET A 194 0.13 -5.32 22.44
C MET A 194 1.46 -4.76 22.98
N SER A 195 1.50 -4.25 24.21
CA SER A 195 2.72 -3.77 24.87
C SER A 195 3.86 -4.81 24.87
N CYS A 196 3.53 -6.10 24.88
CA CYS A 196 4.50 -7.22 24.81
C CYS A 196 5.38 -7.22 23.55
N CYS A 197 4.97 -6.51 22.50
CA CYS A 197 5.74 -6.38 21.26
C CYS A 197 6.77 -5.24 21.29
N PHE A 198 6.64 -4.27 22.20
CA PHE A 198 7.42 -3.02 22.19
C PHE A 198 8.65 -3.04 23.11
N SER A 199 8.91 -4.16 23.79
CA SER A 199 10.11 -4.34 24.60
C SER A 199 11.36 -4.59 23.74
N MET A 200 12.55 -4.25 24.27
CA MET A 200 13.83 -4.48 23.57
C MET A 200 14.02 -5.95 23.16
N GLU A 201 13.50 -6.87 23.97
CA GLU A 201 13.34 -8.28 23.64
C GLU A 201 11.85 -8.57 23.52
N LEU A 202 11.40 -9.22 22.45
CA LEU A 202 10.00 -9.65 22.30
C LEU A 202 9.60 -10.48 23.51
N SER A 203 8.64 -9.98 24.28
CA SER A 203 8.12 -10.63 25.50
C SER A 203 6.77 -11.29 25.24
N VAL A 204 6.55 -11.71 24.01
CA VAL A 204 5.31 -12.39 23.60
C VAL A 204 5.27 -13.75 24.29
N PRO A 205 4.19 -14.09 25.03
CA PRO A 205 4.04 -15.40 25.65
C PRO A 205 4.16 -16.55 24.63
N GLU A 206 4.74 -17.68 25.04
CA GLU A 206 5.04 -18.81 24.13
C GLU A 206 3.77 -19.44 23.53
N ASP A 207 2.66 -19.42 24.27
CA ASP A 207 1.36 -19.95 23.86
C ASP A 207 0.67 -19.12 22.76
N VAL A 208 1.04 -17.85 22.61
CA VAL A 208 0.43 -16.94 21.62
C VAL A 208 0.67 -17.43 20.19
N ALA A 209 1.85 -18.02 19.91
CA ALA A 209 2.12 -18.55 18.58
C ALA A 209 1.21 -19.74 18.23
N ASP A 210 0.92 -20.60 19.22
CA ASP A 210 0.02 -21.73 19.06
C ASP A 210 -1.44 -21.28 18.96
N ASP A 211 -1.85 -20.29 19.74
CA ASP A 211 -3.19 -19.69 19.64
C ASP A 211 -3.45 -19.12 18.24
N ILE A 212 -2.48 -18.39 17.67
CA ILE A 212 -2.59 -17.85 16.30
C ILE A 212 -2.66 -18.99 15.29
N GLN A 213 -1.87 -20.05 15.47
CA GLN A 213 -1.89 -21.21 14.58
C GLN A 213 -3.26 -21.91 14.61
N ILE A 214 -3.82 -22.14 15.80
CA ILE A 214 -5.15 -22.74 16.00
C ILE A 214 -6.23 -21.92 15.31
N ILE A 215 -6.18 -20.58 15.47
CA ILE A 215 -7.13 -19.67 14.81
C ILE A 215 -6.96 -19.72 13.29
N TRP A 216 -5.72 -19.71 12.80
CA TRP A 216 -5.46 -19.69 11.36
C TRP A 216 -5.89 -20.98 10.65
N GLU A 217 -5.76 -22.13 11.31
CA GLU A 217 -6.17 -23.43 10.75
C GLU A 217 -7.69 -23.64 10.73
N ASP A 218 -8.47 -22.79 11.40
CA ASP A 218 -9.92 -22.89 11.43
C ASP A 218 -10.54 -22.62 10.03
N PRO A 219 -11.42 -23.50 9.52
CA PRO A 219 -12.01 -23.34 8.19
C PRO A 219 -12.94 -22.11 8.10
N GLY A 220 -13.60 -21.72 9.20
CA GLY A 220 -14.41 -20.51 9.25
C GLY A 220 -13.54 -19.26 9.13
N VAL A 221 -12.40 -19.23 9.81
CA VAL A 221 -11.39 -18.17 9.68
C VAL A 221 -10.81 -18.12 8.26
N GLN A 222 -10.51 -19.26 7.65
CA GLN A 222 -10.06 -19.32 6.25
C GLN A 222 -11.14 -18.79 5.28
N TYR A 223 -12.41 -19.11 5.52
CA TYR A 223 -13.52 -18.56 4.74
C TYR A 223 -13.66 -17.04 4.94
N CYS A 224 -13.55 -16.55 6.18
CA CYS A 224 -13.54 -15.12 6.48
C CYS A 224 -12.37 -14.41 5.79
N PHE A 225 -11.18 -14.99 5.81
CA PHE A 225 -10.02 -14.48 5.10
C PHE A 225 -10.22 -14.44 3.57
N SER A 226 -10.94 -15.42 2.99
CA SER A 226 -11.28 -15.37 1.56
C SER A 226 -12.19 -14.19 1.18
N ARG A 227 -12.82 -13.55 2.18
CA ARG A 227 -13.67 -12.37 2.08
C ARG A 227 -12.99 -11.11 2.65
N ALA A 228 -11.65 -11.12 2.75
CA ALA A 228 -10.86 -10.00 3.26
C ALA A 228 -10.94 -8.71 2.43
N ASN A 229 -11.63 -8.71 1.28
CA ASN A 229 -11.96 -7.49 0.56
C ASN A 229 -13.11 -6.69 1.21
N GLU A 230 -13.90 -7.32 2.09
CA GLU A 230 -15.03 -6.71 2.80
C GLU A 230 -14.63 -5.96 4.08
N PHE A 231 -13.37 -6.10 4.51
CA PHE A 231 -12.82 -5.43 5.69
C PHE A 231 -11.36 -5.04 5.49
N GLN A 232 -10.79 -4.35 6.46
CA GLN A 232 -9.43 -3.80 6.36
C GLN A 232 -8.43 -4.79 6.97
N LEU A 233 -7.67 -5.48 6.12
CA LEU A 233 -6.64 -6.43 6.53
C LEU A 233 -5.29 -6.09 5.90
N ILE A 234 -4.20 -6.40 6.61
CA ILE A 234 -2.84 -6.21 6.11
C ILE A 234 -2.48 -7.37 5.16
N ASP A 235 -1.91 -7.06 3.99
CA ASP A 235 -1.52 -8.09 2.99
C ASP A 235 -0.52 -9.13 3.51
N SER A 236 0.30 -8.76 4.51
CA SER A 236 1.20 -9.68 5.21
C SER A 236 0.39 -10.57 6.16
N VAL A 237 -0.24 -11.59 5.59
CA VAL A 237 -1.01 -12.65 6.24
C VAL A 237 -0.24 -13.41 7.33
N MET A 238 -1.01 -14.15 8.14
CA MET A 238 -0.53 -15.08 9.17
C MET A 238 0.34 -16.18 8.57
N ARG A 239 1.64 -15.91 8.45
CA ARG A 239 2.62 -16.88 7.94
C ARG A 239 3.56 -17.25 9.05
N ASP A 240 3.57 -18.53 9.41
CA ASP A 240 4.54 -19.13 10.32
C ASP A 240 4.66 -18.38 11.67
N PRO A 241 3.57 -18.32 12.45
CA PRO A 241 3.53 -17.59 13.72
C PRO A 241 4.61 -18.06 14.70
N ARG A 242 4.89 -19.37 14.72
CA ARG A 242 5.92 -19.99 15.55
C ARG A 242 7.31 -19.46 15.23
N ARG A 243 7.68 -19.35 13.95
CA ARG A 243 8.98 -18.79 13.56
C ARG A 243 9.06 -17.30 13.88
N ILE A 244 8.04 -16.51 13.57
CA ILE A 244 8.07 -15.04 13.72
C ILE A 244 8.13 -14.62 15.20
N LEU A 245 7.38 -15.30 16.06
CA LEU A 245 7.31 -14.96 17.49
C LEU A 245 8.44 -15.59 18.32
N HIS A 246 9.29 -16.44 17.71
CA HIS A 246 10.40 -17.06 18.41
C HIS A 246 11.46 -16.04 18.88
N GLY A 247 12.02 -16.25 20.07
CA GLY A 247 13.00 -15.36 20.71
C GLY A 247 14.32 -15.19 19.94
N THR A 248 14.70 -16.13 19.07
CA THR A 248 15.91 -16.04 18.23
C THR A 248 15.62 -15.71 16.76
N PHE A 249 14.38 -15.34 16.44
CA PHE A 249 13.97 -15.07 15.06
C PHE A 249 14.81 -13.95 14.41
N THR A 250 15.34 -14.23 13.22
CA THR A 250 16.01 -13.25 12.36
C THR A 250 15.21 -13.10 11.06
N PRO A 251 14.71 -11.89 10.74
CA PRO A 251 13.96 -11.66 9.51
C PRO A 251 14.77 -11.97 8.25
N THR A 252 14.17 -12.71 7.32
CA THR A 252 14.72 -12.88 5.97
C THR A 252 14.43 -11.66 5.10
N GLU A 253 15.08 -11.53 3.94
CA GLU A 253 14.75 -10.46 2.98
C GLU A 253 13.27 -10.50 2.56
N LYS A 254 12.71 -11.69 2.36
CA LYS A 254 11.29 -11.87 2.03
C LYS A 254 10.38 -11.37 3.15
N ASP A 255 10.75 -11.62 4.40
CA ASP A 255 10.03 -11.12 5.57
C ASP A 255 10.07 -9.58 5.63
N ILE A 256 11.26 -9.00 5.41
CA ILE A 256 11.47 -7.55 5.41
C ILE A 256 10.68 -6.87 4.29
N LEU A 257 10.62 -7.47 3.10
CA LEU A 257 9.83 -6.94 1.98
C LEU A 257 8.32 -7.00 2.24
N ALA A 258 7.86 -8.02 2.96
CA ALA A 258 6.44 -8.20 3.27
C ALA A 258 5.98 -7.43 4.52
N VAL A 259 6.85 -7.15 5.49
CA VAL A 259 6.44 -6.48 6.73
C VAL A 259 5.92 -5.08 6.43
N ARG A 260 4.68 -4.83 6.89
CA ARG A 260 4.06 -3.51 6.87
C ARG A 260 4.55 -2.69 8.07
N ILE A 261 5.06 -1.50 7.77
CA ILE A 261 5.30 -0.44 8.76
C ILE A 261 4.58 0.79 8.24
N LEU A 262 3.85 1.47 9.11
CA LEU A 262 3.17 2.69 8.71
C LEU A 262 4.19 3.82 8.48
N THR A 263 4.29 4.28 7.24
CA THR A 263 5.20 5.37 6.85
C THR A 263 4.61 6.73 7.26
N THR A 264 4.97 7.19 8.46
CA THR A 264 4.62 8.53 8.99
C THR A 264 5.75 9.54 8.85
N ARG A 265 6.99 9.05 8.74
CA ARG A 265 8.21 9.83 8.54
C ARG A 265 8.63 9.78 7.08
N ILE A 266 9.24 10.87 6.65
CA ILE A 266 9.83 10.97 5.32
C ILE A 266 11.17 10.25 5.38
N THR A 267 11.36 9.29 4.49
CA THR A 267 12.59 8.50 4.42
C THR A 267 13.30 8.81 3.13
N GLU A 268 14.60 9.08 3.21
CA GLU A 268 15.45 9.35 2.06
C GLU A 268 16.58 8.32 2.01
N ILE A 269 16.81 7.75 0.83
CA ILE A 269 17.97 6.90 0.58
C ILE A 269 18.79 7.50 -0.56
N THR A 270 20.10 7.32 -0.48
CA THR A 270 21.03 7.70 -1.54
C THR A 270 21.81 6.48 -1.98
N PHE A 271 21.94 6.29 -3.29
CA PHE A 271 22.80 5.30 -3.90
C PHE A 271 23.42 5.85 -5.18
N LYS A 272 24.36 5.10 -5.77
CA LYS A 272 24.97 5.46 -7.06
C LYS A 272 24.68 4.37 -8.07
N VAL A 273 24.32 4.78 -9.29
CA VAL A 273 24.22 3.88 -10.44
C VAL A 273 25.13 4.42 -11.53
N GLU A 274 26.11 3.61 -11.96
CA GLU A 274 27.12 4.01 -12.96
C GLU A 274 27.80 5.36 -12.63
N GLY A 275 28.05 5.63 -11.33
CA GLY A 275 28.66 6.86 -10.86
C GLY A 275 27.70 8.06 -10.73
N VAL A 276 26.46 7.96 -11.22
CA VAL A 276 25.43 8.98 -11.06
C VAL A 276 24.76 8.83 -9.69
N PRO A 277 24.71 9.89 -8.86
CA PRO A 277 24.02 9.83 -7.58
C PRO A 277 22.50 9.88 -7.76
N PHE A 278 21.81 8.95 -7.09
CA PHE A 278 20.36 8.89 -7.01
C PHE A 278 19.93 9.18 -5.58
N VAL A 279 18.89 10.01 -5.44
CA VAL A 279 18.21 10.29 -4.18
C VAL A 279 16.77 9.86 -4.34
N VAL A 280 16.31 8.94 -3.50
CA VAL A 280 14.92 8.47 -3.54
C VAL A 280 14.25 8.81 -2.22
N VAL A 281 13.14 9.53 -2.31
CA VAL A 281 12.35 9.95 -1.16
C VAL A 281 11.04 9.16 -1.11
N ASP A 282 10.82 8.43 -0.02
CA ASP A 282 9.56 7.77 0.30
C ASP A 282 8.71 8.67 1.20
N LEU A 283 7.50 8.98 0.71
CA LEU A 283 6.53 9.85 1.37
C LEU A 283 5.30 9.03 1.77
N GLY A 284 4.78 9.29 2.97
CA GLY A 284 3.55 8.62 3.46
C GLY A 284 2.38 8.79 2.49
N GLY A 285 1.68 7.69 2.20
CA GLY A 285 0.60 7.64 1.20
C GLY A 285 -0.81 7.94 1.70
N GLN A 286 -1.01 7.88 3.02
CA GLN A 286 -2.30 8.13 3.65
C GLN A 286 -2.73 9.59 3.51
N ARG A 287 -4.04 9.85 3.50
CA ARG A 287 -4.58 11.21 3.30
C ARG A 287 -3.99 12.25 4.27
N SER A 288 -3.73 11.87 5.53
CA SER A 288 -3.11 12.74 6.55
C SER A 288 -1.70 13.18 6.21
N GLU A 289 -0.94 12.34 5.49
CA GLU A 289 0.48 12.53 5.22
C GLU A 289 0.76 13.39 3.99
N ARG A 290 -0.23 13.53 3.09
CA ARG A 290 -0.07 14.20 1.78
C ARG A 290 0.24 15.69 1.87
N LYS A 291 -0.14 16.33 2.99
CA LYS A 291 0.21 17.74 3.27
C LYS A 291 1.72 17.96 3.32
N LYS A 292 2.51 16.90 3.57
CA LYS A 292 3.97 16.93 3.65
C LYS A 292 4.67 16.80 2.29
N TRP A 293 3.95 16.56 1.18
CA TRP A 293 4.54 16.25 -0.12
C TRP A 293 5.09 17.46 -0.86
N ILE A 294 4.37 18.59 -0.82
CA ILE A 294 4.66 19.78 -1.64
C ILE A 294 6.12 20.27 -1.49
N PRO A 295 6.71 20.35 -0.28
CA PRO A 295 8.11 20.75 -0.11
C PRO A 295 9.13 19.91 -0.87
N TYR A 296 8.77 18.68 -1.27
CA TYR A 296 9.67 17.75 -1.94
C TYR A 296 9.58 17.80 -3.47
N PHE A 297 8.63 18.54 -4.04
CA PHE A 297 8.43 18.63 -5.49
C PHE A 297 9.53 19.43 -6.22
N SER A 298 10.35 20.20 -5.49
CA SER A 298 11.48 20.92 -6.07
C SER A 298 12.56 19.96 -6.59
N ASP A 299 13.07 20.27 -7.78
CA ASP A 299 14.20 19.59 -8.43
C ASP A 299 14.02 18.07 -8.64
N VAL A 300 12.77 17.60 -8.66
CA VAL A 300 12.45 16.19 -8.91
C VAL A 300 12.56 15.88 -10.39
N LYS A 301 13.39 14.89 -10.73
CA LYS A 301 13.57 14.44 -12.12
C LYS A 301 12.42 13.54 -12.56
N ALA A 302 11.97 12.65 -11.68
CA ALA A 302 10.83 11.79 -11.94
C ALA A 302 10.07 11.39 -10.68
N ILE A 303 8.80 11.06 -10.87
CA ILE A 303 7.93 10.47 -9.86
C ILE A 303 7.69 9.02 -10.26
N ILE A 304 7.94 8.10 -9.33
CA ILE A 304 7.43 6.73 -9.42
C ILE A 304 6.12 6.71 -8.64
N TYR A 305 5.00 6.62 -9.36
CA TYR A 305 3.67 6.59 -8.79
C TYR A 305 3.17 5.14 -8.74
N LEU A 306 2.88 4.65 -7.53
CA LEU A 306 2.48 3.27 -7.29
C LEU A 306 0.96 3.13 -7.15
N VAL A 307 0.41 2.15 -7.84
CA VAL A 307 -1.01 1.75 -7.81
C VAL A 307 -1.09 0.29 -7.37
N ALA A 308 -1.96 -0.06 -6.41
CA ALA A 308 -2.17 -1.46 -6.04
C ALA A 308 -3.33 -2.06 -6.84
N LEU A 309 -3.04 -2.75 -7.95
CA LEU A 309 -4.07 -3.32 -8.82
C LEU A 309 -5.00 -4.29 -8.08
N SER A 310 -4.45 -5.06 -7.13
CA SER A 310 -5.20 -6.02 -6.33
C SER A 310 -6.25 -5.40 -5.39
N SER A 311 -6.35 -4.07 -5.34
CA SER A 311 -7.32 -3.34 -4.50
C SER A 311 -8.56 -2.84 -5.26
N PHE A 312 -8.75 -3.31 -6.49
CA PHE A 312 -9.89 -2.93 -7.34
C PHE A 312 -11.27 -3.27 -6.71
N ASP A 313 -11.31 -4.22 -5.80
CA ASP A 313 -12.48 -4.75 -5.10
C ASP A 313 -12.58 -4.25 -3.64
N GLN A 314 -11.77 -3.26 -3.25
CA GLN A 314 -11.61 -2.80 -1.86
C GLN A 314 -11.94 -1.31 -1.68
N THR A 315 -12.38 -0.96 -0.47
CA THR A 315 -12.60 0.43 -0.05
C THR A 315 -11.43 1.02 0.73
N CYS A 316 -11.29 2.34 0.68
CA CYS A 316 -10.30 3.10 1.43
C CYS A 316 -10.52 2.95 2.94
N PHE A 317 -9.42 2.82 3.68
CA PHE A 317 -9.46 2.71 5.13
C PHE A 317 -10.07 3.96 5.78
N GLU A 318 -9.80 5.14 5.23
CA GLU A 318 -10.16 6.42 5.85
C GLU A 318 -11.67 6.75 5.85
N ASP A 319 -12.44 6.22 4.89
CA ASP A 319 -13.87 6.52 4.76
C ASP A 319 -14.76 5.27 4.58
N GLY A 320 -14.17 4.08 4.43
CA GLY A 320 -14.89 2.81 4.28
C GLY A 320 -15.75 2.70 3.02
N THR A 321 -15.74 3.69 2.14
CA THR A 321 -16.74 3.86 1.07
C THR A 321 -16.13 4.10 -0.29
N THR A 322 -15.02 4.83 -0.39
CA THR A 322 -14.36 5.12 -1.67
C THR A 322 -13.59 3.90 -2.16
N ASN A 323 -13.72 3.53 -3.44
CA ASN A 323 -12.88 2.48 -4.03
C ASN A 323 -11.39 2.89 -4.05
N ARG A 324 -10.48 1.97 -3.71
CA ARG A 324 -9.05 2.27 -3.59
C ARG A 324 -8.37 2.64 -4.91
N ILE A 325 -8.76 2.03 -6.03
CA ILE A 325 -8.22 2.40 -7.35
C ILE A 325 -8.76 3.76 -7.80
N VAL A 326 -10.05 4.04 -7.57
CA VAL A 326 -10.66 5.34 -7.89
C VAL A 326 -10.01 6.47 -7.08
N GLU A 327 -9.75 6.23 -5.80
CA GLU A 327 -8.96 7.15 -4.97
C GLU A 327 -7.58 7.39 -5.60
N SER A 328 -6.89 6.32 -5.96
CA SER A 328 -5.55 6.41 -6.52
C SER A 328 -5.55 7.16 -7.85
N LEU A 329 -6.56 6.96 -8.70
CA LEU A 329 -6.73 7.70 -9.95
C LEU A 329 -6.93 9.19 -9.68
N THR A 330 -7.80 9.54 -8.73
CA THR A 330 -8.07 10.94 -8.33
C THR A 330 -6.80 11.62 -7.81
N LEU A 331 -6.05 10.91 -6.97
CA LEU A 331 -4.76 11.38 -6.48
C LEU A 331 -3.76 11.56 -7.62
N PHE A 332 -3.66 10.58 -8.52
CA PHE A 332 -2.78 10.66 -9.68
C PHE A 332 -3.12 11.85 -10.58
N GLN A 333 -4.40 12.05 -10.87
CA GLN A 333 -4.91 13.19 -11.63
C GLN A 333 -4.44 14.52 -11.02
N SER A 334 -4.60 14.69 -9.71
CA SER A 334 -4.16 15.90 -8.99
C SER A 334 -2.65 16.16 -9.11
N LEU A 335 -1.82 15.10 -9.06
CA LEU A 335 -0.37 15.19 -9.19
C LEU A 335 0.05 15.47 -10.63
N ALA A 336 -0.56 14.76 -11.59
CA ALA A 336 -0.27 14.90 -13.00
C ALA A 336 -0.56 16.33 -13.47
N GLN A 337 -1.60 16.97 -12.92
CA GLN A 337 -2.01 18.34 -13.24
C GLN A 337 -1.32 19.41 -12.37
N HIS A 338 -0.52 19.02 -11.37
CA HIS A 338 0.09 19.97 -10.44
C HIS A 338 1.13 20.88 -11.14
N PRO A 339 1.06 22.22 -11.00
CA PRO A 339 1.96 23.14 -11.71
C PRO A 339 3.44 22.92 -11.43
N ALA A 340 3.80 22.63 -10.17
CA ALA A 340 5.21 22.36 -9.79
C ALA A 340 5.78 21.09 -10.43
N LEU A 341 4.93 20.19 -10.93
CA LEU A 341 5.33 18.92 -11.55
C LEU A 341 5.21 18.96 -13.08
N LYS A 342 4.98 20.14 -13.68
CA LYS A 342 4.74 20.30 -15.12
C LYS A 342 5.81 19.59 -15.98
N GLY A 343 7.08 19.77 -15.64
CA GLY A 343 8.23 19.20 -16.35
C GLY A 343 8.77 17.88 -15.81
N THR A 344 8.09 17.27 -14.83
CA THR A 344 8.52 16.04 -14.17
C THR A 344 8.05 14.81 -14.95
N CYS A 345 8.93 13.82 -15.11
CA CYS A 345 8.58 12.53 -15.72
C CYS A 345 7.75 11.68 -14.75
N PHE A 346 6.73 10.97 -15.24
CA PHE A 346 5.93 10.06 -14.42
C PHE A 346 6.13 8.62 -14.87
N ILE A 347 6.40 7.75 -13.89
CA ILE A 347 6.55 6.32 -14.07
C ILE A 347 5.47 5.65 -13.22
N LEU A 348 4.51 5.00 -13.85
CA LEU A 348 3.44 4.24 -13.23
C LEU A 348 3.93 2.83 -12.90
N PHE A 349 3.91 2.48 -11.62
CA PHE A 349 4.10 1.12 -11.13
C PHE A 349 2.74 0.54 -10.78
N MET A 350 2.20 -0.26 -11.69
CA MET A 350 0.98 -1.03 -11.50
C MET A 350 1.32 -2.28 -10.69
N ASN A 351 1.26 -2.14 -9.38
CA ASN A 351 1.81 -3.07 -8.41
C ASN A 351 0.82 -4.13 -7.93
N LYS A 352 1.36 -5.16 -7.25
CA LYS A 352 0.63 -6.33 -6.71
C LYS A 352 -0.04 -7.15 -7.81
N ILE A 353 0.68 -7.33 -8.92
CA ILE A 353 0.19 -8.08 -10.09
C ILE A 353 -0.07 -9.55 -9.76
N ASP A 354 0.67 -10.12 -8.81
CA ASP A 354 0.50 -11.46 -8.27
C ASP A 354 -0.90 -11.63 -7.64
N LEU A 355 -1.22 -10.77 -6.68
CA LEU A 355 -2.51 -10.78 -6.00
C LEU A 355 -3.65 -10.39 -6.94
N PHE A 356 -3.40 -9.48 -7.88
CA PHE A 356 -4.38 -9.08 -8.89
C PHE A 356 -4.75 -10.25 -9.79
N GLN A 357 -3.75 -10.96 -10.34
CA GLN A 357 -3.97 -12.13 -11.19
C GLN A 357 -4.72 -13.23 -10.45
N ASP A 358 -4.43 -13.46 -9.17
CA ASP A 358 -5.15 -14.45 -8.36
C ASP A 358 -6.60 -14.05 -8.12
N LYS A 359 -6.87 -12.78 -7.80
CA LYS A 359 -8.24 -12.27 -7.58
C LYS A 359 -9.12 -12.36 -8.83
N LEU A 360 -8.57 -12.11 -10.02
CA LEU A 360 -9.34 -12.20 -11.27
C LEU A 360 -9.90 -13.61 -11.56
N LYS A 361 -9.40 -14.65 -10.89
CA LYS A 361 -9.93 -16.02 -11.01
C LYS A 361 -11.28 -16.20 -10.34
N THR A 362 -11.60 -15.39 -9.33
CA THR A 362 -12.82 -15.53 -8.51
C THR A 362 -13.66 -14.27 -8.45
N ILE A 363 -13.11 -13.11 -8.86
CA ILE A 363 -13.74 -11.81 -8.78
C ILE A 363 -13.82 -11.20 -10.19
N GLU A 364 -15.02 -10.77 -10.58
CA GLU A 364 -15.29 -10.13 -11.85
C GLU A 364 -15.02 -8.62 -11.77
N MET A 365 -14.18 -8.10 -12.68
CA MET A 365 -13.87 -6.66 -12.79
C MET A 365 -15.12 -5.80 -12.97
N ARG A 366 -16.08 -6.27 -13.78
CA ARG A 366 -17.31 -5.55 -14.13
C ARG A 366 -18.20 -5.24 -12.92
N ASP A 367 -18.06 -5.99 -11.82
CA ASP A 367 -18.80 -5.75 -10.58
C ASP A 367 -18.37 -4.44 -9.91
N TYR A 368 -17.14 -4.00 -10.16
CA TYR A 368 -16.51 -2.83 -9.54
C TYR A 368 -16.25 -1.69 -10.53
N PHE A 369 -16.06 -2.04 -11.80
CA PHE A 369 -15.86 -1.13 -12.93
C PHE A 369 -16.84 -1.49 -14.05
N PRO A 370 -18.11 -1.03 -13.99
CA PRO A 370 -19.16 -1.46 -14.92
C PRO A 370 -18.91 -1.08 -16.39
N ASP A 371 -18.04 -0.10 -16.64
CA ASP A 371 -17.57 0.31 -17.97
C ASP A 371 -16.53 -0.66 -18.56
N PHE A 372 -15.98 -1.58 -17.75
CA PHE A 372 -15.13 -2.67 -18.23
C PHE A 372 -15.98 -3.75 -18.94
N THR A 373 -15.84 -3.82 -20.26
CA THR A 373 -16.62 -4.71 -21.13
C THR A 373 -15.81 -5.86 -21.73
N ASP A 374 -14.49 -5.85 -21.56
CA ASP A 374 -13.60 -6.90 -22.06
C ASP A 374 -13.67 -8.19 -21.21
N PRO A 375 -13.19 -9.34 -21.71
CA PRO A 375 -13.05 -10.55 -20.91
C PRO A 375 -12.22 -10.33 -19.64
N ASN A 376 -12.66 -10.92 -18.51
CA ASN A 376 -12.05 -10.82 -17.17
C ASN A 376 -10.69 -11.55 -17.08
N THR A 377 -9.71 -11.09 -17.86
CA THR A 377 -8.36 -11.63 -17.94
C THR A 377 -7.36 -10.62 -17.41
N TYR A 378 -6.21 -11.10 -16.94
CA TYR A 378 -5.13 -10.24 -16.46
C TYR A 378 -4.71 -9.22 -17.51
N GLU A 379 -4.58 -9.63 -18.76
CA GLU A 379 -4.12 -8.78 -19.86
C GLU A 379 -5.11 -7.65 -20.15
N ASN A 380 -6.41 -7.95 -20.21
CA ASN A 380 -7.42 -6.93 -20.51
C ASN A 380 -7.62 -5.98 -19.33
N ALA A 381 -7.70 -6.51 -18.11
CA ALA A 381 -7.89 -5.69 -16.91
C ALA A 381 -6.67 -4.78 -16.64
N SER A 382 -5.45 -5.29 -16.84
CA SER A 382 -4.22 -4.49 -16.79
C SER A 382 -4.21 -3.37 -17.83
N LYS A 383 -4.60 -3.67 -19.07
CA LYS A 383 -4.71 -2.65 -20.14
C LYS A 383 -5.76 -1.59 -19.84
N TYR A 384 -6.90 -2.00 -19.27
CA TYR A 384 -7.95 -1.09 -18.85
C TYR A 384 -7.43 -0.07 -17.83
N PHE A 385 -6.76 -0.53 -16.75
CA PHE A 385 -6.20 0.37 -15.75
C PHE A 385 -5.05 1.22 -16.29
N ASP A 386 -4.15 0.67 -17.11
CA ASP A 386 -3.10 1.47 -17.76
C ASP A 386 -3.68 2.61 -18.59
N LYS A 387 -4.70 2.33 -19.42
CA LYS A 387 -5.40 3.33 -20.22
C LYS A 387 -6.04 4.40 -19.34
N LEU A 388 -6.69 3.99 -18.24
CA LEU A 388 -7.37 4.88 -17.31
C LEU A 388 -6.41 5.91 -16.70
N PHE A 389 -5.27 5.46 -16.15
CA PHE A 389 -4.29 6.37 -15.56
C PHE A 389 -3.57 7.23 -16.59
N ARG A 390 -3.22 6.67 -17.77
CA ARG A 390 -2.57 7.44 -18.84
C ARG A 390 -3.45 8.56 -19.39
N ALA A 391 -4.78 8.38 -19.41
CA ALA A 391 -5.73 9.38 -19.88
C ALA A 391 -5.76 10.67 -19.01
N GLU A 392 -5.23 10.59 -17.78
CA GLU A 392 -5.09 11.75 -16.89
C GLU A 392 -3.93 12.67 -17.26
N ASN A 393 -3.07 12.26 -18.20
CA ASN A 393 -2.05 13.15 -18.73
C ASN A 393 -2.66 14.25 -19.59
N LYS A 394 -2.61 15.49 -19.09
CA LYS A 394 -3.02 16.68 -19.86
C LYS A 394 -1.85 17.41 -20.52
N PHE A 395 -0.61 16.98 -20.28
CA PHE A 395 0.59 17.59 -20.83
C PHE A 395 1.16 16.73 -21.96
N LYS A 396 0.94 17.14 -23.22
CA LYS A 396 1.34 16.38 -24.42
C LYS A 396 2.84 16.08 -24.49
N ASP A 397 3.67 16.95 -23.92
CA ASP A 397 5.13 16.80 -23.92
C ASP A 397 5.66 15.95 -22.76
N ARG A 398 4.77 15.44 -21.90
CA ARG A 398 5.13 14.56 -20.79
C ARG A 398 4.88 13.11 -21.17
N ASP A 399 5.94 12.31 -21.13
CA ASP A 399 5.79 10.87 -21.20
C ASP A 399 5.34 10.29 -19.86
N ILE A 400 4.46 9.29 -19.94
CA ILE A 400 4.11 8.40 -18.83
C ILE A 400 4.53 6.99 -19.22
N TYR A 401 5.43 6.41 -18.44
CA TYR A 401 5.91 5.04 -18.61
C TYR A 401 5.17 4.13 -17.64
N THR A 402 4.71 2.95 -18.07
CA THR A 402 3.99 2.01 -17.20
C THR A 402 4.78 0.72 -17.09
N HIS A 403 4.93 0.26 -15.86
CA HIS A 403 5.49 -1.04 -15.53
C HIS A 403 4.51 -1.79 -14.62
N PHE A 404 4.25 -3.04 -14.95
CA PHE A 404 3.50 -3.96 -14.10
C PHE A 404 4.47 -4.63 -13.13
N THR A 405 4.27 -4.44 -11.83
CA THR A 405 5.26 -4.79 -10.81
C THR A 405 4.73 -5.76 -9.77
N TRP A 406 5.58 -6.69 -9.37
CA TRP A 406 5.48 -7.50 -8.18
C TRP A 406 6.57 -7.03 -7.23
N ALA A 407 6.26 -6.06 -6.35
CA ALA A 407 7.29 -5.42 -5.53
C ALA A 407 8.08 -6.36 -4.61
N THR A 408 7.55 -7.55 -4.29
CA THR A 408 8.28 -8.56 -3.50
C THR A 408 9.13 -9.52 -4.34
N ASP A 409 9.05 -9.46 -5.68
CA ASP A 409 9.95 -10.17 -6.59
C ASP A 409 11.20 -9.33 -6.88
N THR A 410 12.31 -9.70 -6.25
CA THR A 410 13.59 -8.99 -6.38
C THR A 410 14.17 -9.02 -7.79
N ALA A 411 13.98 -10.11 -8.54
CA ALA A 411 14.51 -10.23 -9.90
C ALA A 411 13.75 -9.28 -10.84
N GLN A 412 12.42 -9.32 -10.80
CA GLN A 412 11.59 -8.45 -11.63
C GLN A 412 11.83 -6.96 -11.31
N ILE A 413 11.90 -6.59 -10.03
CA ILE A 413 12.14 -5.19 -9.64
C ILE A 413 13.53 -4.72 -10.07
N ARG A 414 14.55 -5.57 -10.04
CA ARG A 414 15.89 -5.23 -10.54
C ARG A 414 15.85 -4.87 -12.02
N ASP A 415 15.18 -5.68 -12.84
CA ASP A 415 15.09 -5.43 -14.28
C ASP A 415 14.31 -4.15 -14.60
N ILE A 416 13.19 -3.93 -13.89
CA ILE A 416 12.37 -2.73 -14.05
C ILE A 416 13.12 -1.47 -13.63
N LEU A 417 13.83 -1.50 -12.49
CA LEU A 417 14.65 -0.37 -12.04
C LEU A 417 15.81 -0.08 -12.99
N GLY A 418 16.41 -1.11 -13.60
CA GLY A 418 17.40 -0.96 -14.67
C GLY A 418 16.81 -0.22 -15.88
N ALA A 419 15.64 -0.65 -16.37
CA ALA A 419 14.95 0.01 -17.47
C ALA A 419 14.60 1.48 -17.16
N VAL A 420 14.08 1.74 -15.96
CA VAL A 420 13.79 3.10 -15.47
C VAL A 420 15.06 3.95 -15.44
N THR A 421 16.17 3.41 -14.94
CA THR A 421 17.44 4.14 -14.86
C THR A 421 17.94 4.52 -16.26
N VAL A 422 17.93 3.58 -17.20
CA VAL A 422 18.32 3.85 -18.60
C VAL A 422 17.43 4.93 -19.22
N ALA A 423 16.11 4.87 -19.01
CA ALA A 423 15.18 5.87 -19.54
C ALA A 423 15.45 7.27 -18.97
N LEU A 424 15.68 7.37 -17.66
CA LEU A 424 15.95 8.64 -16.98
C LEU A 424 17.29 9.26 -17.35
N LEU A 425 18.33 8.43 -17.51
CA LEU A 425 19.65 8.89 -17.94
C LEU A 425 19.62 9.38 -19.39
N LYS A 426 18.93 8.67 -20.30
CA LYS A 426 18.74 9.13 -21.69
C LYS A 426 17.99 10.46 -21.76
N SER A 427 16.89 10.60 -21.01
CA SER A 427 16.12 11.84 -20.96
C SER A 427 16.96 13.01 -20.42
N SER A 428 17.77 12.76 -19.40
CA SER A 428 18.67 13.77 -18.83
C SER A 428 19.73 14.21 -19.85
N LEU A 429 20.39 13.27 -20.54
CA LEU A 429 21.42 13.56 -21.54
C LEU A 429 20.87 14.34 -22.75
N SER A 430 19.65 14.02 -23.21
CA SER A 430 19.00 14.75 -24.32
C SER A 430 18.74 16.23 -23.99
N LYS A 431 18.38 16.54 -22.73
CA LYS A 431 18.14 17.93 -22.28
C LYS A 431 19.42 18.77 -22.20
N TYR A 432 20.60 18.13 -22.10
CA TYR A 432 21.89 18.81 -22.10
C TYR A 432 22.54 18.91 -23.49
N GLY A 433 21.84 18.51 -24.57
CA GLY A 433 22.34 18.62 -25.95
C GLY A 433 23.53 17.71 -26.25
N LEU A 434 23.65 16.60 -25.52
CA LEU A 434 24.74 15.61 -25.64
C LEU A 434 24.35 14.36 -26.45
N MET A 435 23.23 14.41 -27.18
CA MET A 435 22.81 13.38 -28.14
C MET A 435 22.45 14.00 -29.49
#